data_AF-H5SRG4-F1
#
_entry.id   AF-H5SRG4-F1
#
_cell.length_a   1.000
_cell.length_b   1.000
_cell.length_c   1.000
_cell.angle_alpha   90.00
_cell.angle_beta   90.00
_cell.angle_gamma   90.00
#
_symmetry.space_group_name_H-M   'P 1'
#
loop_
_entity.id
_entity.type
_entity.pdbx_description
1 polymer ?
#
loop_
_entity_poly.entity_id
_entity_poly.type
_entity_poly.pdbx_seq_one_letter_code
_entity_poly.pdbx_strand_id
1 'polypeptide(L)'
;MRKVLESVRWVVERAEHVALDEDALRRSAQELARQSLNFAWDGLHFRDGTARTVQYLFVLDSLNFCFWPEPRWRYHNLDGYVALATALRDAVLRGDRVLDASFLAQISREGLRGILDGENEIPLLDERVEILRECGAALQSRYDGQASKLVERAERSVVRLVDLLAQDFSSFRDEASYRGRTVYFYKRAQIFCADLYGAFGGRSWGEFSDIDELTAFADYKVPQVLRQLGILRYSPELAERIDRREELPAGSPEEIEIRAHTIWAVELLKRELEQLGRSLRSFEIDWLLWNLGQCEEFRQKPYHRTRTIFY
;
A
#
# COMPACT_ATOMS: atom_id res chain seq x y z
N MET A 1 1.09 -14.33 -5.73
CA MET A 1 2.26 -13.43 -5.70
C MET A 1 3.58 -14.15 -5.41
N ARG A 2 3.84 -15.30 -6.07
CA ARG A 2 5.01 -16.14 -5.79
C ARG A 2 6.37 -15.43 -5.91
N LYS A 3 6.56 -14.59 -6.94
CA LYS A 3 7.80 -13.82 -7.15
C LYS A 3 8.12 -12.87 -5.99
N VAL A 4 7.10 -12.25 -5.39
CA VAL A 4 7.26 -11.41 -4.18
C VAL A 4 7.76 -12.28 -3.04
N LEU A 5 7.00 -13.32 -2.68
CA LEU A 5 7.33 -14.19 -1.55
C LEU A 5 8.72 -14.85 -1.66
N GLU A 6 9.10 -15.33 -2.85
CA GLU A 6 10.41 -15.95 -3.07
C GLU A 6 11.55 -14.93 -2.97
N SER A 7 11.36 -13.72 -3.48
CA SER A 7 12.38 -12.66 -3.42
C SER A 7 12.55 -12.11 -2.00
N VAL A 8 11.47 -11.85 -1.27
CA VAL A 8 11.54 -11.33 0.10
C VAL A 8 12.07 -12.39 1.07
N ARG A 9 11.69 -13.66 0.91
CA ARG A 9 12.27 -14.76 1.70
C ARG A 9 13.78 -14.82 1.55
N TRP A 10 14.29 -14.65 0.33
CA TRP A 10 15.72 -14.67 0.07
C TRP A 10 16.46 -13.52 0.77
N VAL A 11 15.83 -12.33 0.86
CA VAL A 11 16.33 -11.19 1.65
C VAL A 11 16.32 -11.53 3.14
N VAL A 12 15.20 -12.03 3.68
CA VAL A 12 15.05 -12.38 5.10
C VAL A 12 16.11 -13.38 5.55
N GLU A 13 16.43 -14.39 4.74
CA GLU A 13 17.48 -15.37 5.02
C GLU A 13 18.92 -14.80 5.05
N ARG A 14 19.13 -13.56 4.61
CA ARG A 14 20.45 -12.93 4.41
C ARG A 14 20.57 -11.54 5.05
N ALA A 15 19.55 -11.14 5.79
CA ALA A 15 19.45 -9.82 6.37
C ALA A 15 20.46 -9.62 7.51
N GLU A 16 20.92 -8.39 7.65
CA GLU A 16 21.90 -7.99 8.67
C GLU A 16 21.31 -6.98 9.68
N HIS A 17 20.28 -6.25 9.28
CA HIS A 17 19.70 -5.16 10.05
C HIS A 17 18.34 -5.48 10.66
N VAL A 18 17.61 -6.46 10.11
CA VAL A 18 16.27 -6.85 10.59
C VAL A 18 16.23 -8.35 10.83
N ALA A 19 15.62 -8.75 11.95
CA ALA A 19 15.37 -10.13 12.32
C ALA A 19 13.95 -10.32 12.88
N LEU A 20 13.48 -11.56 12.87
CA LEU A 20 12.20 -11.95 13.47
C LEU A 20 12.39 -12.48 14.89
N ASP A 21 11.40 -12.20 15.74
CA ASP A 21 11.20 -12.85 17.03
C ASP A 21 10.00 -13.80 16.92
N GLU A 22 10.27 -15.11 16.77
CA GLU A 22 9.22 -16.12 16.61
C GLU A 22 8.34 -16.27 17.86
N ASP A 23 8.89 -16.05 19.05
CA ASP A 23 8.11 -16.13 20.29
C ASP A 23 7.17 -14.94 20.42
N ALA A 24 7.62 -13.73 20.06
CA ALA A 24 6.74 -12.57 19.96
C ALA A 24 5.65 -12.78 18.92
N LEU A 25 6.01 -13.33 17.75
CA LEU A 25 5.06 -13.64 16.68
C LEU A 25 3.96 -14.60 17.15
N ARG A 26 4.33 -15.71 17.80
CA ARG A 26 3.38 -16.67 18.36
C ARG A 26 2.45 -16.04 19.41
N ARG A 27 3.00 -15.21 20.31
CA ARG A 27 2.19 -14.48 21.30
C ARG A 27 1.20 -13.53 20.63
N SER A 28 1.65 -12.73 19.66
CA SER A 28 0.78 -11.81 18.92
C SER A 28 -0.30 -12.55 18.12
N ALA A 29 0.00 -13.70 17.52
CA ALA A 29 -0.99 -14.52 16.83
C ALA A 29 -2.09 -15.01 17.80
N GLN A 30 -1.72 -15.44 19.01
CA GLN A 30 -2.69 -15.83 20.04
C GLN A 30 -3.59 -14.68 20.49
N GLU A 31 -3.03 -13.46 20.61
CA GLU A 31 -3.80 -12.27 20.95
C GLU A 31 -4.76 -11.88 19.82
N LEU A 32 -4.28 -11.83 18.58
CA LEU A 32 -5.10 -11.53 17.39
C LEU A 32 -6.23 -12.56 17.21
N ALA A 33 -5.97 -13.85 17.46
CA ALA A 33 -6.97 -14.91 17.35
C ALA A 33 -8.16 -14.74 18.32
N ARG A 34 -7.99 -13.99 19.42
CA ARG A 34 -9.03 -13.71 20.42
C ARG A 34 -9.86 -12.47 20.13
N GLN A 35 -9.40 -11.60 19.22
CA GLN A 35 -10.09 -10.35 18.91
C GLN A 35 -11.26 -10.55 17.94
N SER A 36 -12.30 -9.71 18.07
CA SER A 36 -13.32 -9.59 17.03
C SER A 36 -12.75 -8.75 15.89
N LEU A 37 -12.56 -9.37 14.73
CA LEU A 37 -11.97 -8.72 13.58
C LEU A 37 -13.07 -8.06 12.76
N ASN A 38 -13.03 -6.73 12.63
CA ASN A 38 -13.91 -5.98 11.75
C ASN A 38 -13.09 -5.41 10.59
N PHE A 39 -13.36 -5.87 9.38
CA PHE A 39 -12.64 -5.49 8.15
C PHE A 39 -13.46 -4.51 7.32
N ALA A 40 -14.05 -3.49 7.96
CA ALA A 40 -14.89 -2.54 7.26
C ALA A 40 -14.05 -1.64 6.33
N TRP A 41 -14.14 -1.89 5.03
CA TRP A 41 -13.61 -1.01 3.98
C TRP A 41 -14.43 0.29 3.81
N ASP A 42 -15.63 0.34 4.38
CA ASP A 42 -16.64 1.36 4.07
C ASP A 42 -16.44 2.72 4.75
N GLY A 43 -16.99 3.79 4.15
CA GLY A 43 -17.14 5.13 4.73
C GLY A 43 -16.10 6.19 4.37
N LEU A 44 -14.91 5.79 3.89
CA LEU A 44 -13.85 6.74 3.50
C LEU A 44 -13.84 7.03 1.99
N HIS A 45 -13.98 6.00 1.18
CA HIS A 45 -13.81 6.04 -0.28
C HIS A 45 -15.05 6.52 -1.03
N PHE A 46 -14.85 7.04 -2.24
CA PHE A 46 -15.96 7.16 -3.21
C PHE A 46 -16.38 5.76 -3.68
N ARG A 47 -17.68 5.47 -3.60
CA ARG A 47 -18.26 4.20 -4.05
C ARG A 47 -19.68 4.41 -4.54
N ASP A 48 -19.91 4.16 -5.82
CA ASP A 48 -21.24 4.15 -6.46
C ASP A 48 -21.56 2.81 -7.14
N GLY A 49 -20.65 1.83 -7.06
CA GLY A 49 -20.81 0.50 -7.65
C GLY A 49 -20.68 0.46 -9.18
N THR A 50 -20.30 1.58 -9.81
CA THR A 50 -20.10 1.67 -11.27
C THR A 50 -18.61 1.68 -11.63
N ALA A 51 -18.30 1.77 -12.93
CA ALA A 51 -16.94 1.96 -13.41
C ALA A 51 -16.26 3.23 -12.84
N ARG A 52 -17.04 4.23 -12.37
CA ARG A 52 -16.49 5.41 -11.67
C ARG A 52 -15.77 5.02 -10.38
N THR A 53 -16.28 4.01 -9.67
CA THR A 53 -15.62 3.47 -8.48
C THR A 53 -14.25 2.88 -8.86
N VAL A 54 -14.17 2.08 -9.94
CA VAL A 54 -12.89 1.52 -10.42
C VAL A 54 -11.89 2.62 -10.79
N GLN A 55 -12.35 3.64 -11.50
CA GLN A 55 -11.53 4.76 -11.93
C GLN A 55 -11.02 5.59 -10.74
N TYR A 56 -11.87 5.82 -9.74
CA TYR A 56 -11.50 6.50 -8.50
C TYR A 56 -10.39 5.74 -7.75
N LEU A 57 -10.57 4.42 -7.55
CA LEU A 57 -9.59 3.60 -6.85
C LEU A 57 -8.24 3.58 -7.58
N PHE A 58 -8.28 3.51 -8.91
CA PHE A 58 -7.06 3.55 -9.71
C PHE A 58 -6.29 4.85 -9.50
N VAL A 59 -6.97 5.99 -9.47
CA VAL A 59 -6.34 7.29 -9.21
C VAL A 59 -5.87 7.41 -7.75
N LEU A 60 -6.68 6.96 -6.80
CA LEU A 60 -6.33 6.95 -5.38
C LEU A 60 -5.04 6.16 -5.12
N ASP A 61 -4.94 4.95 -5.64
CA ASP A 61 -3.77 4.08 -5.42
C ASP A 61 -2.55 4.51 -6.23
N SER A 62 -2.77 5.19 -7.36
CA SER A 62 -1.72 5.93 -8.07
C SER A 62 -1.13 7.09 -7.25
N LEU A 63 -1.78 7.49 -6.15
CA LEU A 63 -1.33 8.55 -5.26
C LEU A 63 -1.08 8.06 -3.82
N ASN A 64 -1.19 6.77 -3.53
CA ASN A 64 -1.12 6.24 -2.16
C ASN A 64 0.33 5.97 -1.68
N PHE A 65 1.10 7.04 -1.46
CA PHE A 65 2.50 6.98 -0.99
C PHE A 65 2.94 8.23 -0.21
N CYS A 66 3.98 8.13 0.61
CA CYS A 66 4.73 9.22 1.25
C CYS A 66 3.88 10.35 1.90
N PHE A 67 3.31 10.08 3.08
CA PHE A 67 2.57 11.09 3.85
C PHE A 67 3.26 11.55 5.14
N TRP A 68 4.48 11.06 5.39
CA TRP A 68 5.21 11.27 6.63
C TRP A 68 5.99 12.59 6.80
N PRO A 69 6.38 13.33 5.73
CA PRO A 69 7.11 14.58 5.88
C PRO A 69 6.36 15.65 6.71
N GLU A 70 7.14 16.50 7.38
CA GLU A 70 6.66 17.62 8.21
C GLU A 70 6.97 18.97 7.53
N PRO A 71 6.09 19.99 7.62
CA PRO A 71 4.75 19.92 8.21
C PRO A 71 3.82 19.04 7.38
N ARG A 72 2.90 18.33 8.05
CA ARG A 72 1.94 17.45 7.38
C ARG A 72 1.06 18.21 6.40
N TRP A 73 0.85 17.63 5.23
CA TRP A 73 -0.30 17.99 4.40
C TRP A 73 -1.59 17.54 5.08
N ARG A 74 -2.58 18.45 5.12
CA ARG A 74 -3.87 18.22 5.78
C ARG A 74 -5.04 18.63 4.91
N TYR A 75 -6.13 17.89 4.98
CA TYR A 75 -7.38 18.23 4.30
C TYR A 75 -8.54 18.06 5.27
N HIS A 76 -9.30 19.13 5.55
CA HIS A 76 -10.39 19.13 6.54
C HIS A 76 -10.01 18.57 7.92
N ASN A 77 -8.87 19.00 8.48
CA ASN A 77 -8.28 18.50 9.74
C ASN A 77 -7.83 17.02 9.74
N LEU A 78 -7.93 16.33 8.61
CA LEU A 78 -7.38 14.99 8.41
C LEU A 78 -5.96 15.11 7.86
N ASP A 79 -5.12 14.11 8.08
CA ASP A 79 -3.84 13.96 7.40
C ASP A 79 -3.66 12.55 6.83
N GLY A 80 -2.52 12.33 6.16
CA GLY A 80 -2.16 11.00 5.69
C GLY A 80 -3.05 10.49 4.55
N TYR A 81 -3.14 9.17 4.50
CA TYR A 81 -3.99 8.46 3.55
C TYR A 81 -5.48 8.85 3.66
N VAL A 82 -5.97 9.06 4.89
CA VAL A 82 -7.37 9.42 5.14
C VAL A 82 -7.70 10.78 4.52
N ALA A 83 -6.79 11.76 4.63
CA ALA A 83 -6.92 13.04 3.94
C ALA A 83 -6.92 12.90 2.41
N LEU A 84 -6.04 12.06 1.85
CA LEU A 84 -5.96 11.85 0.41
C LEU A 84 -7.26 11.24 -0.14
N ALA A 85 -7.73 10.17 0.48
CA ALA A 85 -8.96 9.49 0.08
C ALA A 85 -10.17 10.44 0.16
N THR A 86 -10.25 11.25 1.21
CA THR A 86 -11.30 12.27 1.39
C THR A 86 -11.23 13.35 0.33
N ALA A 87 -10.06 13.95 0.08
CA ALA A 87 -9.88 15.00 -0.92
C ALA A 87 -10.25 14.54 -2.33
N LEU A 88 -9.82 13.33 -2.72
CA LEU A 88 -10.16 12.75 -4.02
C LEU A 88 -11.65 12.40 -4.11
N ARG A 89 -12.26 11.87 -3.04
CA ARG A 89 -13.70 11.60 -3.01
C ARG A 89 -14.49 12.89 -3.23
N ASP A 90 -14.15 13.96 -2.49
CA ASP A 90 -14.79 15.25 -2.62
C ASP A 90 -14.58 15.87 -4.02
N ALA A 91 -13.42 15.64 -4.65
CA ALA A 91 -13.19 16.02 -6.04
C ALA A 91 -14.13 15.30 -7.00
N VAL A 92 -14.29 13.97 -6.86
CA VAL A 92 -15.24 13.18 -7.68
C VAL A 92 -16.69 13.61 -7.46
N LEU A 93 -17.07 13.92 -6.22
CA LEU A 93 -18.43 14.40 -5.90
C LEU A 93 -18.72 15.78 -6.49
N ARG A 94 -17.70 16.63 -6.69
CA ARG A 94 -17.82 17.92 -7.38
C ARG A 94 -17.84 17.79 -8.90
N GLY A 95 -17.29 16.70 -9.45
CA GLY A 95 -17.35 16.38 -10.87
C GLY A 95 -16.34 15.31 -11.29
N ASP A 96 -16.56 14.74 -12.47
CA ASP A 96 -15.81 13.56 -12.93
C ASP A 96 -14.45 13.86 -13.58
N ARG A 97 -13.95 15.11 -13.53
CA ARG A 97 -12.69 15.47 -14.22
C ARG A 97 -11.51 14.62 -13.76
N VAL A 98 -11.41 14.34 -12.45
CA VAL A 98 -10.33 13.51 -11.89
C VAL A 98 -10.45 12.04 -12.29
N LEU A 99 -11.58 11.62 -12.88
CA LEU A 99 -11.79 10.28 -13.41
C LEU A 99 -11.47 10.19 -14.91
N ASP A 100 -11.36 11.31 -15.62
CA ASP A 100 -11.12 11.33 -17.07
C ASP A 100 -9.64 11.12 -17.40
N ALA A 101 -9.32 10.06 -18.15
CA ALA A 101 -7.94 9.75 -18.52
C ALA A 101 -7.26 10.86 -19.35
N SER A 102 -8.02 11.60 -20.16
CA SER A 102 -7.49 12.70 -20.97
C SER A 102 -7.08 13.89 -20.12
N PHE A 103 -7.89 14.20 -19.11
CA PHE A 103 -7.57 15.19 -18.10
C PHE A 103 -6.34 14.77 -17.28
N LEU A 104 -6.27 13.52 -16.83
CA LEU A 104 -5.10 13.01 -16.10
C LEU A 104 -3.81 13.11 -16.93
N ALA A 105 -3.87 12.73 -18.21
CA ALA A 105 -2.73 12.80 -19.14
C ALA A 105 -2.17 14.22 -19.33
N GLN A 106 -2.98 15.25 -19.06
CA GLN A 106 -2.64 16.66 -19.25
C GLN A 106 -2.64 17.46 -17.96
N ILE A 107 -2.82 16.82 -16.80
CA ILE A 107 -2.96 17.53 -15.52
C ILE A 107 -1.71 18.37 -15.24
N SER A 108 -1.91 19.63 -14.81
CA SER A 108 -0.81 20.48 -14.36
C SER A 108 -0.57 20.32 -12.86
N ARG A 109 0.58 20.79 -12.39
CA ARG A 109 0.90 20.88 -10.97
C ARG A 109 -0.15 21.67 -10.20
N GLU A 110 -0.56 22.82 -10.73
CA GLU A 110 -1.61 23.66 -10.15
C GLU A 110 -2.97 22.96 -10.18
N GLY A 111 -3.25 22.20 -11.23
CA GLY A 111 -4.47 21.41 -11.36
C GLY A 111 -4.57 20.33 -10.27
N LEU A 112 -3.49 19.57 -10.05
CA LEU A 112 -3.46 18.58 -8.98
C LEU A 112 -3.48 19.24 -7.60
N ARG A 113 -2.74 20.34 -7.41
CA ARG A 113 -2.75 21.11 -6.16
C ARG A 113 -4.15 21.60 -5.81
N GLY A 114 -4.93 22.06 -6.79
CA GLY A 114 -6.31 22.49 -6.60
C GLY A 114 -7.30 21.34 -6.36
N ILE A 115 -6.96 20.11 -6.76
CA ILE A 115 -7.74 18.91 -6.40
C ILE A 115 -7.43 18.50 -4.95
N LEU A 116 -6.15 18.54 -4.58
CA LEU A 116 -5.64 18.20 -3.24
C LEU A 116 -5.52 19.44 -2.34
N ASP A 117 -6.48 20.37 -2.46
CA ASP A 117 -6.50 21.72 -1.89
C ASP A 117 -6.55 21.72 -0.35
N GLY A 118 -5.43 21.32 0.25
CA GLY A 118 -5.23 21.17 1.67
C GLY A 118 -4.23 22.18 2.23
N GLU A 119 -4.07 22.17 3.55
CA GLU A 119 -3.04 22.91 4.26
C GLU A 119 -1.67 22.27 4.00
N ASN A 120 -0.65 23.11 3.78
CA ASN A 120 0.70 22.72 3.33
C ASN A 120 0.69 22.03 1.95
N GLU A 121 1.86 21.72 1.41
CA GLU A 121 1.96 20.99 0.14
C GLU A 121 2.05 19.48 0.40
N ILE A 122 1.26 18.68 -0.33
CA ILE A 122 1.40 17.22 -0.26
C ILE A 122 2.81 16.83 -0.71
N PRO A 123 3.50 15.95 0.03
CA PRO A 123 4.83 15.51 -0.36
C PRO A 123 4.81 14.88 -1.76
N LEU A 124 5.90 15.13 -2.49
CA LEU A 124 6.14 14.60 -3.83
C LEU A 124 5.04 15.00 -4.84
N LEU A 125 4.55 16.25 -4.76
CA LEU A 125 3.49 16.75 -5.65
C LEU A 125 3.87 16.66 -7.13
N ASP A 126 5.12 16.97 -7.49
CA ASP A 126 5.57 16.92 -8.87
C ASP A 126 5.61 15.47 -9.39
N GLU A 127 6.10 14.53 -8.59
CA GLU A 127 6.06 13.10 -8.93
C GLU A 127 4.63 12.60 -9.06
N ARG A 128 3.69 13.08 -8.25
CA ARG A 128 2.27 12.73 -8.38
C ARG A 128 1.67 13.21 -9.69
N VAL A 129 2.03 14.41 -10.13
CA VAL A 129 1.60 14.93 -11.45
C VAL A 129 2.11 14.02 -12.56
N GLU A 130 3.40 13.67 -12.53
CA GLU A 130 3.99 12.79 -13.55
C GLU A 130 3.35 11.40 -13.54
N ILE A 131 3.05 10.84 -12.36
CA ILE A 131 2.33 9.57 -12.23
C ILE A 131 0.92 9.65 -12.82
N LEU A 132 0.16 10.72 -12.57
CA LEU A 132 -1.17 10.88 -13.16
C LEU A 132 -1.11 11.06 -14.67
N ARG A 133 -0.10 11.76 -15.19
CA ARG A 133 0.13 11.91 -16.63
C ARG A 133 0.43 10.56 -17.28
N GLU A 134 1.34 9.79 -16.69
CA GLU A 134 1.62 8.41 -17.09
C GLU A 134 0.34 7.57 -17.11
N CYS A 135 -0.40 7.59 -16.00
CA CYS A 135 -1.63 6.82 -15.83
C CYS A 135 -2.68 7.18 -16.87
N GLY A 136 -2.93 8.48 -17.10
CA GLY A 136 -3.86 8.94 -18.11
C GLY A 136 -3.46 8.50 -19.53
N ALA A 137 -2.20 8.70 -19.91
CA ALA A 137 -1.70 8.33 -21.24
C ALA A 137 -1.74 6.81 -21.48
N ALA A 138 -1.37 6.01 -20.49
CA ALA A 138 -1.43 4.55 -20.57
C ALA A 138 -2.88 4.04 -20.65
N LEU A 139 -3.81 4.60 -19.86
CA LEU A 139 -5.23 4.27 -19.96
C LEU A 139 -5.80 4.60 -21.34
N GLN A 140 -5.50 5.78 -21.88
CA GLN A 140 -5.98 6.17 -23.22
C GLN A 140 -5.46 5.24 -24.31
N SER A 141 -4.17 4.91 -24.27
CA SER A 141 -3.51 4.15 -25.36
C SER A 141 -3.80 2.65 -25.32
N ARG A 142 -4.08 2.07 -24.14
CA ARG A 142 -4.17 0.61 -23.94
C ARG A 142 -5.52 0.11 -23.45
N TYR A 143 -6.35 1.00 -22.90
CA TYR A 143 -7.53 0.65 -22.10
C TYR A 143 -8.75 1.54 -22.40
N ASP A 144 -8.81 2.18 -23.57
CA ASP A 144 -9.91 3.07 -23.99
C ASP A 144 -10.25 4.15 -22.95
N GLY A 145 -9.23 4.63 -22.22
CA GLY A 145 -9.37 5.63 -21.16
C GLY A 145 -10.00 5.12 -19.86
N GLN A 146 -10.23 3.80 -19.71
CA GLN A 146 -11.01 3.24 -18.61
C GLN A 146 -10.22 2.20 -17.80
N ALA A 147 -10.06 2.44 -16.50
CA ALA A 147 -9.42 1.49 -15.58
C ALA A 147 -10.22 0.18 -15.46
N SER A 148 -11.54 0.19 -15.69
CA SER A 148 -12.35 -1.04 -15.77
C SER A 148 -11.86 -1.99 -16.88
N LYS A 149 -11.37 -1.47 -18.00
CA LYS A 149 -10.82 -2.29 -19.09
C LYS A 149 -9.49 -2.94 -18.72
N LEU A 150 -8.66 -2.26 -17.91
CA LEU A 150 -7.47 -2.84 -17.31
C LEU A 150 -7.83 -4.02 -16.39
N VAL A 151 -8.83 -3.83 -15.51
CA VAL A 151 -9.31 -4.89 -14.60
C VAL A 151 -9.92 -6.06 -15.38
N GLU A 152 -10.75 -5.80 -16.39
CA GLU A 152 -11.34 -6.82 -17.25
C GLU A 152 -10.26 -7.65 -17.98
N ARG A 153 -9.20 -7.00 -18.46
CA ARG A 153 -8.06 -7.66 -19.11
C ARG A 153 -7.28 -8.58 -18.18
N ALA A 154 -7.39 -8.41 -16.87
CA ALA A 154 -6.78 -9.30 -15.89
C ALA A 154 -7.56 -10.63 -15.71
N GLU A 155 -8.74 -10.77 -16.31
CA GLU A 155 -9.52 -12.01 -16.33
C GLU A 155 -9.74 -12.60 -14.93
N ARG A 156 -10.11 -11.74 -13.97
CA ARG A 156 -10.35 -12.13 -12.56
C ARG A 156 -9.11 -12.71 -11.84
N SER A 157 -7.90 -12.37 -12.28
CA SER A 157 -6.66 -12.72 -11.57
C SER A 157 -5.97 -11.48 -10.99
N VAL A 158 -5.75 -11.45 -9.67
CA VAL A 158 -4.95 -10.39 -9.02
C VAL A 158 -3.50 -10.48 -9.42
N VAL A 159 -2.95 -11.68 -9.63
CA VAL A 159 -1.56 -11.84 -10.08
C VAL A 159 -1.39 -11.23 -11.46
N ARG A 160 -2.33 -11.50 -12.38
CA ARG A 160 -2.31 -10.90 -13.72
C ARG A 160 -2.54 -9.39 -13.68
N LEU A 161 -3.44 -8.90 -12.81
CA LEU A 161 -3.68 -7.46 -12.67
C LEU A 161 -2.44 -6.72 -12.16
N VAL A 162 -1.76 -7.26 -11.15
CA VAL A 162 -0.49 -6.71 -10.65
C VAL A 162 0.59 -6.72 -11.73
N ASP A 163 0.68 -7.79 -12.51
CA ASP A 163 1.64 -7.87 -13.62
C ASP A 163 1.34 -6.84 -14.72
N LEU A 164 0.08 -6.65 -15.11
CA LEU A 164 -0.34 -5.61 -16.06
C LEU A 164 0.01 -4.22 -15.54
N LEU A 165 -0.27 -3.95 -14.25
CA LEU A 165 0.06 -2.67 -13.62
C LEU A 165 1.57 -2.39 -13.66
N ALA A 166 2.41 -3.33 -13.23
CA ALA A 166 3.86 -3.16 -13.23
C ALA A 166 4.47 -3.06 -14.65
N GLN A 167 3.84 -3.69 -15.64
CA GLN A 167 4.28 -3.65 -17.03
C GLN A 167 3.93 -2.34 -17.72
N ASP A 168 2.67 -1.90 -17.58
CA ASP A 168 2.13 -0.76 -18.33
C ASP A 168 2.31 0.59 -17.63
N PHE A 169 2.51 0.58 -16.31
CA PHE A 169 2.66 1.78 -15.48
C PHE A 169 3.93 1.66 -14.63
N SER A 170 5.00 2.34 -15.03
CA SER A 170 6.31 2.26 -14.37
C SER A 170 6.26 2.67 -12.90
N SER A 171 5.36 3.59 -12.54
CA SER A 171 5.15 4.00 -11.16
C SER A 171 4.58 2.89 -10.25
N PHE A 172 3.95 1.86 -10.81
CA PHE A 172 3.51 0.67 -10.07
C PHE A 172 4.59 -0.43 -9.99
N ARG A 173 5.70 -0.29 -10.72
CA ARG A 173 6.83 -1.25 -10.74
C ARG A 173 7.75 -1.07 -9.54
N ASP A 174 7.22 -1.39 -8.36
CA ASP A 174 7.90 -1.34 -7.07
C ASP A 174 8.84 -2.54 -6.91
N GLU A 175 10.08 -2.32 -7.36
CA GLU A 175 11.19 -3.27 -7.40
C GLU A 175 12.46 -2.63 -6.82
N ALA A 176 13.29 -3.42 -6.16
CA ALA A 176 14.57 -2.98 -5.61
C ALA A 176 15.70 -3.98 -5.93
N SER A 177 16.95 -3.56 -5.84
CA SER A 177 18.12 -4.45 -6.00
C SER A 177 18.78 -4.68 -4.64
N TYR A 178 18.77 -5.93 -4.16
CA TYR A 178 19.46 -6.32 -2.93
C TYR A 178 20.55 -7.31 -3.27
N ARG A 179 21.82 -6.91 -3.04
CA ARG A 179 23.01 -7.73 -3.35
C ARG A 179 22.99 -8.30 -4.78
N GLY A 180 22.59 -7.47 -5.74
CA GLY A 180 22.54 -7.81 -7.17
C GLY A 180 21.33 -8.65 -7.60
N ARG A 181 20.39 -8.96 -6.70
CA ARG A 181 19.14 -9.66 -7.02
C ARG A 181 17.94 -8.72 -6.93
N THR A 182 17.04 -8.80 -7.90
CA THR A 182 15.77 -8.07 -7.86
C THR A 182 14.86 -8.61 -6.75
N VAL A 183 14.30 -7.69 -5.98
CA VAL A 183 13.31 -7.91 -4.93
C VAL A 183 12.03 -7.19 -5.34
N TYR A 184 10.89 -7.88 -5.19
CA TYR A 184 9.60 -7.40 -5.67
C TYR A 184 8.68 -7.08 -4.48
N PHE A 185 7.99 -5.95 -4.54
CA PHE A 185 7.02 -5.54 -3.51
C PHE A 185 5.64 -5.21 -4.07
N TYR A 186 5.58 -4.47 -5.19
CA TYR A 186 4.33 -4.10 -5.89
C TYR A 186 3.23 -3.55 -4.97
N LYS A 187 3.61 -2.79 -3.92
CA LYS A 187 2.70 -2.41 -2.82
C LYS A 187 1.40 -1.78 -3.33
N ARG A 188 1.48 -0.73 -4.14
CA ARG A 188 0.30 0.00 -4.64
C ARG A 188 -0.54 -0.81 -5.62
N ALA A 189 0.09 -1.68 -6.41
CA ALA A 189 -0.64 -2.57 -7.32
C ALA A 189 -1.45 -3.62 -6.55
N GLN A 190 -0.89 -4.14 -5.46
CA GLN A 190 -1.60 -5.06 -4.56
C GLN A 190 -2.74 -4.36 -3.82
N ILE A 191 -2.55 -3.13 -3.35
CA ILE A 191 -3.63 -2.33 -2.73
C ILE A 191 -4.79 -2.14 -3.71
N PHE A 192 -4.52 -1.78 -4.97
CA PHE A 192 -5.59 -1.59 -5.95
C PHE A 192 -6.46 -2.85 -6.13
N CYS A 193 -5.84 -4.04 -6.13
CA CYS A 193 -6.58 -5.30 -6.17
C CYS A 193 -7.46 -5.50 -4.91
N ALA A 194 -6.91 -5.22 -3.73
CA ALA A 194 -7.64 -5.36 -2.46
C ALA A 194 -8.77 -4.33 -2.32
N ASP A 195 -8.56 -3.10 -2.78
CA ASP A 195 -9.56 -2.03 -2.79
C ASP A 195 -10.70 -2.35 -3.76
N LEU A 196 -10.42 -2.92 -4.93
CA LEU A 196 -11.46 -3.45 -5.81
C LEU A 196 -12.26 -4.57 -5.15
N TYR A 197 -11.58 -5.53 -4.51
CA TYR A 197 -12.25 -6.61 -3.79
C TYR A 197 -13.17 -6.07 -2.69
N GLY A 198 -12.70 -5.12 -1.88
CA GLY A 198 -13.49 -4.46 -0.83
C GLY A 198 -14.66 -3.66 -1.39
N ALA A 199 -14.41 -2.81 -2.39
CA ALA A 199 -15.40 -1.93 -3.01
C ALA A 199 -16.51 -2.68 -3.76
N PHE A 200 -16.29 -3.91 -4.21
CA PHE A 200 -17.31 -4.70 -4.89
C PHE A 200 -17.72 -5.97 -4.12
N GLY A 201 -17.20 -6.18 -2.91
CA GLY A 201 -17.53 -7.33 -2.06
C GLY A 201 -17.25 -8.66 -2.73
N GLY A 202 -16.14 -8.77 -3.45
CA GLY A 202 -15.77 -9.98 -4.20
C GLY A 202 -16.61 -10.28 -5.44
N ARG A 203 -17.33 -9.29 -6.00
CA ARG A 203 -18.19 -9.43 -7.19
C ARG A 203 -17.77 -8.44 -8.28
N SER A 204 -18.28 -8.60 -9.50
CA SER A 204 -18.02 -7.67 -10.61
C SER A 204 -16.50 -7.42 -10.80
N TRP A 205 -16.03 -6.17 -10.81
CA TRP A 205 -14.60 -5.81 -10.90
C TRP A 205 -13.77 -6.17 -9.66
N GLY A 206 -14.39 -6.58 -8.55
CA GLY A 206 -13.70 -7.13 -7.38
C GLY A 206 -13.73 -8.67 -7.32
N GLU A 207 -14.29 -9.35 -8.32
CA GLU A 207 -14.29 -10.81 -8.38
C GLU A 207 -12.92 -11.32 -8.85
N PHE A 208 -12.17 -11.92 -7.94
CA PHE A 208 -10.87 -12.52 -8.24
C PHE A 208 -10.81 -13.99 -7.80
N SER A 209 -10.32 -14.88 -8.67
CA SER A 209 -10.19 -16.31 -8.38
C SER A 209 -8.99 -16.64 -7.49
N ASP A 210 -8.03 -15.72 -7.38
CA ASP A 210 -6.74 -15.89 -6.70
C ASP A 210 -6.50 -14.74 -5.70
N ILE A 211 -7.54 -14.13 -5.13
CA ILE A 211 -7.41 -13.02 -4.16
C ILE A 211 -6.50 -13.35 -2.96
N ASP A 212 -6.45 -14.62 -2.57
CA ASP A 212 -5.63 -15.15 -1.47
C ASP A 212 -4.12 -15.07 -1.76
N GLU A 213 -3.74 -14.80 -3.01
CA GLU A 213 -2.36 -14.63 -3.44
C GLU A 213 -1.78 -13.26 -3.09
N LEU A 214 -2.59 -12.27 -2.72
CA LEU A 214 -2.10 -10.98 -2.24
C LEU A 214 -1.31 -11.15 -0.93
N THR A 215 -0.22 -10.40 -0.80
CA THR A 215 0.62 -10.37 0.41
C THR A 215 0.30 -9.15 1.26
N ALA A 216 1.03 -8.97 2.37
CA ALA A 216 1.05 -7.68 3.06
C ALA A 216 1.56 -6.55 2.15
N PHE A 217 1.15 -5.33 2.45
CA PHE A 217 1.48 -4.11 1.72
C PHE A 217 2.63 -3.42 2.44
N ALA A 218 3.86 -3.73 2.02
CA ALA A 218 5.09 -3.27 2.70
C ALA A 218 5.28 -1.74 2.64
N ASP A 219 4.62 -1.03 3.56
CA ASP A 219 4.70 0.39 3.81
C ASP A 219 5.54 0.71 5.07
N TYR A 220 5.40 1.91 5.64
CA TYR A 220 6.07 2.30 6.89
C TYR A 220 5.24 2.07 8.16
N LYS A 221 3.91 1.87 8.06
CA LYS A 221 3.01 1.72 9.21
C LYS A 221 2.94 0.30 9.72
N VAL A 222 2.81 -0.69 8.85
CA VAL A 222 2.78 -2.09 9.25
C VAL A 222 4.08 -2.52 9.96
N PRO A 223 5.30 -2.22 9.46
CA PRO A 223 6.52 -2.52 10.22
C PRO A 223 6.63 -1.80 11.56
N GLN A 224 6.03 -0.61 11.71
CA GLN A 224 5.99 0.09 13.01
C GLN A 224 5.26 -0.75 14.06
N VAL A 225 4.09 -1.25 13.70
CA VAL A 225 3.25 -2.08 14.56
C VAL A 225 3.96 -3.39 14.87
N LEU A 226 4.53 -4.05 13.86
CA LEU A 226 5.29 -5.28 14.06
C LEU A 226 6.53 -5.08 14.95
N ARG A 227 7.24 -3.96 14.82
CA ARG A 227 8.36 -3.58 15.72
C ARG A 227 7.89 -3.34 17.14
N GLN A 228 6.71 -2.75 17.31
CA GLN A 228 6.14 -2.50 18.62
C GLN A 228 5.67 -3.79 19.31
N LEU A 229 5.07 -4.71 18.56
CA LEU A 229 4.74 -6.06 19.03
C LEU A 229 5.98 -6.91 19.35
N GLY A 230 7.18 -6.42 19.01
CA GLY A 230 8.44 -7.13 19.20
C GLY A 230 8.72 -8.18 18.13
N ILE A 231 7.85 -8.32 17.12
CA ILE A 231 7.99 -9.28 16.02
C ILE A 231 9.19 -8.91 15.14
N LEU A 232 9.29 -7.62 14.75
CA LEU A 232 10.48 -7.12 14.06
C LEU A 232 11.49 -6.58 15.08
N ARG A 233 12.70 -7.15 15.05
CA ARG A 233 13.85 -6.67 15.80
C ARG A 233 14.84 -6.05 14.84
N TYR A 234 15.23 -4.81 15.13
CA TYR A 234 16.23 -4.09 14.34
C TYR A 234 17.60 -4.20 15.01
N SER A 235 18.68 -4.12 14.24
CA SER A 235 20.02 -3.93 14.80
C SER A 235 20.05 -2.65 15.64
N PRO A 236 20.95 -2.54 16.64
CA PRO A 236 21.04 -1.36 17.47
C PRO A 236 21.16 -0.07 16.67
N GLU A 237 21.97 -0.07 15.61
CA GLU A 237 22.21 1.08 14.74
C GLU A 237 20.95 1.46 13.97
N LEU A 238 20.25 0.49 13.35
CA LEU A 238 19.02 0.75 12.62
C LEU A 238 17.90 1.25 13.56
N ALA A 239 17.77 0.64 14.75
CA ALA A 239 16.81 1.08 15.76
C ALA A 239 17.06 2.55 16.14
N GLU A 240 18.31 2.92 16.42
CA GLU A 240 18.68 4.27 16.82
C GLU A 240 18.39 5.31 15.73
N ARG A 241 18.71 5.00 14.47
CA ARG A 241 18.40 5.87 13.32
C ARG A 241 16.90 6.11 13.17
N ILE A 242 16.09 5.05 13.26
CA ILE A 242 14.63 5.16 13.18
C ILE A 242 14.08 5.94 14.38
N ASP A 243 14.62 5.73 15.59
CA ASP A 243 14.19 6.43 16.80
C ASP A 243 14.50 7.94 16.74
N ARG A 244 15.62 8.31 16.11
CA ARG A 244 15.95 9.71 15.77
C ARG A 244 15.19 10.25 14.56
N ARG A 245 14.31 9.44 13.95
CA ARG A 245 13.50 9.77 12.77
C ARG A 245 14.34 10.19 11.56
N GLU A 246 15.54 9.62 11.45
CA GLU A 246 16.40 9.79 10.29
C GLU A 246 15.78 9.13 9.05
N GLU A 247 16.03 9.75 7.89
CA GLU A 247 15.59 9.18 6.63
C GLU A 247 16.52 8.02 6.22
N LEU A 248 15.92 6.89 5.84
CA LEU A 248 16.58 5.79 5.18
C LEU A 248 16.49 5.99 3.66
N PRO A 249 17.61 5.96 2.92
CA PRO A 249 17.58 6.06 1.47
C PRO A 249 16.71 4.96 0.85
N ALA A 250 15.92 5.30 -0.17
CA ALA A 250 15.15 4.31 -0.91
C ALA A 250 16.10 3.30 -1.59
N GLY A 251 15.82 2.00 -1.42
CA GLY A 251 16.67 0.93 -1.93
C GLY A 251 17.91 0.65 -1.09
N SER A 252 18.04 1.24 0.12
CA SER A 252 19.11 0.85 1.04
C SER A 252 18.86 -0.56 1.61
N PRO A 253 19.90 -1.30 2.02
CA PRO A 253 19.72 -2.60 2.66
C PRO A 253 18.73 -2.58 3.82
N GLU A 254 18.78 -1.54 4.66
CA GLU A 254 17.88 -1.39 5.81
C GLU A 254 16.42 -1.21 5.39
N GLU A 255 16.14 -0.36 4.40
CA GLU A 255 14.77 -0.16 3.89
C GLU A 255 14.22 -1.44 3.26
N ILE A 256 15.00 -2.09 2.39
CA ILE A 256 14.61 -3.33 1.72
C ILE A 256 14.36 -4.44 2.75
N GLU A 257 15.23 -4.58 3.76
CA GLU A 257 15.07 -5.59 4.79
C GLU A 257 13.82 -5.36 5.64
N ILE A 258 13.51 -4.12 6.03
CA ILE A 258 12.27 -3.80 6.78
C ILE A 258 11.04 -4.23 5.97
N ARG A 259 10.99 -3.87 4.69
CA ARG A 259 9.87 -4.19 3.80
C ARG A 259 9.74 -5.69 3.56
N ALA A 260 10.85 -6.38 3.30
CA ALA A 260 10.87 -7.83 3.10
C ALA A 260 10.40 -8.58 4.36
N HIS A 261 10.87 -8.17 5.54
CA HIS A 261 10.46 -8.76 6.80
C HIS A 261 9.02 -8.48 7.17
N THR A 262 8.46 -7.34 6.75
CA THR A 262 7.04 -7.04 6.95
C THR A 262 6.16 -8.06 6.23
N ILE A 263 6.45 -8.31 4.95
CA ILE A 263 5.72 -9.32 4.17
C ILE A 263 5.90 -10.70 4.80
N TRP A 264 7.13 -11.08 5.11
CA TRP A 264 7.39 -12.41 5.64
C TRP A 264 6.80 -12.64 7.03
N ALA A 265 6.84 -11.63 7.91
CA ALA A 265 6.21 -11.69 9.23
C ALA A 265 4.71 -11.93 9.13
N VAL A 266 4.02 -11.27 8.19
CA VAL A 266 2.58 -11.46 7.98
C VAL A 266 2.27 -12.86 7.44
N GLU A 267 3.09 -13.41 6.53
CA GLU A 267 2.92 -14.80 6.08
C GLU A 267 3.10 -15.82 7.22
N LEU A 268 4.01 -15.56 8.15
CA LEU A 268 4.18 -16.39 9.35
C LEU A 268 3.02 -16.23 10.32
N LEU A 269 2.54 -14.99 10.56
CA LEU A 269 1.34 -14.74 11.37
C LEU A 269 0.12 -15.45 10.79
N LYS A 270 -0.07 -15.41 9.47
CA LYS A 270 -1.13 -16.16 8.78
C LYS A 270 -1.10 -17.65 9.10
N ARG A 271 0.08 -18.26 9.05
CA ARG A 271 0.26 -19.70 9.37
C ARG A 271 -0.04 -20.01 10.83
N GLU A 272 0.40 -19.16 11.76
CA GLU A 272 0.12 -19.34 13.19
C GLU A 272 -1.38 -19.17 13.48
N LEU A 273 -2.04 -18.20 12.86
CA LEU A 273 -3.49 -17.98 12.98
C LEU A 273 -4.29 -19.17 12.43
N GLU A 274 -3.87 -19.73 11.29
CA GLU A 274 -4.48 -20.93 10.71
C GLU A 274 -4.43 -22.11 11.69
N GLN A 275 -3.28 -22.33 12.35
CA GLN A 275 -3.12 -23.39 13.37
C GLN A 275 -4.02 -23.16 14.60
N LEU A 276 -4.37 -21.90 14.89
CA LEU A 276 -5.30 -21.51 15.94
C LEU A 276 -6.77 -21.54 15.49
N GLY A 277 -7.06 -22.04 14.28
CA GLY A 277 -8.42 -22.14 13.74
C GLY A 277 -8.97 -20.82 13.19
N ARG A 278 -8.10 -19.86 12.86
CA ARG A 278 -8.45 -18.55 12.31
C ARG A 278 -7.84 -18.39 10.91
N SER A 279 -8.61 -18.77 9.89
CA SER A 279 -8.22 -18.55 8.50
C SER A 279 -8.40 -17.10 8.09
N LEU A 280 -7.29 -16.40 7.89
CA LEU A 280 -7.23 -15.04 7.35
C LEU A 280 -6.27 -14.97 6.15
N ARG A 281 -6.56 -14.05 5.25
CA ARG A 281 -5.68 -13.73 4.12
C ARG A 281 -4.60 -12.75 4.55
N SER A 282 -3.47 -12.72 3.85
CA SER A 282 -2.33 -11.89 4.24
C SER A 282 -2.69 -10.39 4.21
N PHE A 283 -3.46 -9.94 3.21
CA PHE A 283 -3.94 -8.55 3.16
C PHE A 283 -4.97 -8.21 4.24
N GLU A 284 -5.74 -9.19 4.74
CA GLU A 284 -6.67 -8.98 5.85
C GLU A 284 -5.88 -8.75 7.15
N ILE A 285 -4.81 -9.53 7.37
CA ILE A 285 -3.88 -9.31 8.48
C ILE A 285 -3.19 -7.95 8.36
N ASP A 286 -2.78 -7.57 7.14
CA ASP A 286 -2.23 -6.25 6.85
C ASP A 286 -3.18 -5.11 7.27
N TRP A 287 -4.45 -5.17 6.83
CA TRP A 287 -5.48 -4.21 7.22
C TRP A 287 -5.66 -4.11 8.74
N LEU A 288 -5.62 -5.22 9.45
CA LEU A 288 -5.67 -5.22 10.92
C LEU A 288 -4.48 -4.51 11.52
N LEU A 289 -3.27 -4.85 11.09
CA LEU A 289 -2.04 -4.23 11.59
C LEU A 289 -2.02 -2.73 11.26
N TRP A 290 -2.43 -2.34 10.05
CA TRP A 290 -2.51 -0.94 9.66
C TRP A 290 -3.50 -0.15 10.52
N ASN A 291 -4.67 -0.72 10.83
CA ASN A 291 -5.65 -0.12 11.73
C ASN A 291 -5.12 0.00 13.17
N LEU A 292 -4.41 -1.01 13.68
CA LEU A 292 -3.73 -0.93 14.97
C LEU A 292 -2.73 0.24 14.99
N GLY A 293 -1.99 0.47 13.90
CA GLY A 293 -1.07 1.62 13.74
C GLY A 293 -1.74 3.01 13.74
N GLN A 294 -3.07 3.07 13.72
CA GLN A 294 -3.83 4.30 13.92
C GLN A 294 -4.10 4.61 15.39
N CYS A 295 -4.04 3.60 16.27
CA CYS A 295 -4.20 3.76 17.70
C CYS A 295 -2.93 4.33 18.34
N GLU A 296 -3.09 5.27 19.28
CA GLU A 296 -1.96 5.91 19.98
C GLU A 296 -1.07 4.90 20.70
N GLU A 297 -1.69 3.83 21.21
CA GLU A 297 -0.99 2.72 21.85
C GLU A 297 0.11 2.15 20.96
N PHE A 298 -0.11 2.01 19.64
CA PHE A 298 0.84 1.44 18.66
C PHE A 298 1.75 2.48 17.97
N ARG A 299 1.78 3.71 18.49
CA ARG A 299 2.62 4.81 17.97
C ARG A 299 3.79 5.17 18.89
N GLN A 300 4.08 4.34 19.89
CA GLN A 300 5.16 4.58 20.86
C GLN A 300 6.56 4.56 20.22
N LYS A 301 6.78 3.67 19.25
CA LYS A 301 8.02 3.64 18.46
C LYS A 301 7.77 4.31 17.11
N PRO A 302 8.67 5.17 16.61
CA PRO A 302 8.51 5.76 15.29
C PRO A 302 8.65 4.70 14.17
N TYR A 303 7.98 4.97 13.05
CA TYR A 303 8.19 4.25 11.80
C TYR A 303 9.45 4.70 11.08
N HIS A 304 9.98 3.84 10.21
CA HIS A 304 11.07 4.23 9.30
C HIS A 304 10.56 5.29 8.31
N ARG A 305 11.45 6.20 7.91
CA ARG A 305 11.13 7.28 6.96
C ARG A 305 11.95 7.07 5.70
N THR A 306 11.28 6.85 4.59
CA THR A 306 11.91 6.76 3.27
C THR A 306 11.09 7.60 2.33
N ARG A 307 11.75 8.51 1.62
CA ARG A 307 11.10 9.34 0.61
C ARG A 307 11.08 8.57 -0.71
N THR A 308 9.90 8.11 -1.12
CA THR A 308 9.73 7.26 -2.30
C THR A 308 8.32 7.41 -2.88
N ILE A 309 8.15 7.06 -4.15
CA ILE A 309 6.86 7.02 -4.84
C ILE A 309 6.11 5.69 -4.62
N PHE A 310 6.73 4.70 -3.97
CA PHE A 310 6.19 3.35 -3.89
C PHE A 310 5.31 3.08 -2.66
N TYR A 311 5.46 3.84 -1.57
CA TYR A 311 4.66 3.70 -0.35
C TYR A 311 4.71 4.94 0.55
#